data_AF-A0A936FZU3-F1
#
_entry.id   AF-A0A936FZU3-F1
#
_cell.length_a   1.000
_cell.length_b   1.000
_cell.length_c   1.000
_cell.angle_alpha   90.00
_cell.angle_beta   90.00
_cell.angle_gamma   90.00
#
_symmetry.space_group_name_H-M   'P 1'
#
loop_
_entity.id
_entity.type
_entity.pdbx_description
1 polymer ?
#
loop_
_entity_poly.entity_id
_entity_poly.type
_entity_poly.pdbx_seq_one_letter_code
_entity_poly.pdbx_strand_id
1 'polypeptide(L)'
;MSEERAARYLEVQNSQEFAALRKKFRGFVFPMTGAFLAWYFLYVVLATYATDFMSQKLFGNITVGLVLGLLQFVTTFAITMYYARWADRELDPAAEKLAEHMERGTLQ
;
A
#
# COMPACT_ATOMS: atom_id res chain seq x y z
N MET A 1 -15.53 8.86 -28.68
CA MET A 1 -14.39 9.60 -28.07
C MET A 1 -14.04 9.14 -26.65
N SER A 2 -14.99 8.93 -25.71
CA SER A 2 -14.67 8.37 -24.38
C SER A 2 -14.53 6.83 -24.38
N GLU A 3 -15.29 6.13 -25.22
CA GLU A 3 -15.28 4.66 -25.32
C GLU A 3 -14.01 4.09 -25.97
N GLU A 4 -13.45 4.74 -27.01
CA GLU A 4 -12.17 4.32 -27.60
C GLU A 4 -10.99 4.47 -26.65
N ARG A 5 -11.03 5.48 -25.75
CA ARG A 5 -10.02 5.60 -24.69
C ARG A 5 -10.17 4.46 -23.70
N ALA A 6 -11.39 4.17 -23.26
CA ALA A 6 -11.67 3.06 -22.34
C ALA A 6 -11.29 1.68 -22.93
N ALA A 7 -11.56 1.46 -24.22
CA ALA A 7 -11.18 0.24 -24.93
C ALA A 7 -9.66 0.09 -25.06
N ARG A 8 -8.94 1.18 -25.39
CA ARG A 8 -7.47 1.18 -25.45
C ARG A 8 -6.82 1.01 -24.07
N TYR A 9 -7.45 1.54 -23.01
CA TYR A 9 -7.06 1.27 -21.62
C TYR A 9 -7.23 -0.21 -21.26
N LEU A 10 -8.32 -0.86 -21.70
CA LEU A 10 -8.58 -2.30 -21.47
C LEU A 10 -7.63 -3.22 -22.26
N GLU A 11 -7.22 -2.82 -23.46
CA GLU A 11 -6.33 -3.59 -24.33
C GLU A 11 -4.88 -3.59 -23.81
N VAL A 12 -4.43 -2.45 -23.27
CA VAL A 12 -3.14 -2.35 -22.56
C VAL A 12 -3.18 -3.06 -21.20
N GLN A 13 -4.33 -3.08 -20.52
CA GLN A 13 -4.52 -3.78 -19.24
C GLN A 13 -4.47 -5.32 -19.36
N ASN A 14 -4.67 -5.84 -20.59
CA ASN A 14 -4.68 -7.27 -20.90
C ASN A 14 -3.32 -7.82 -21.40
N SER A 15 -2.30 -6.97 -21.60
CA SER A 15 -0.98 -7.45 -21.99
C SER A 15 -0.25 -8.05 -20.77
N GLN A 16 0.62 -9.03 -20.99
CA GLN A 16 1.27 -9.83 -19.95
C GLN A 16 2.05 -9.01 -18.88
N GLU A 17 2.34 -7.74 -19.15
CA GLU A 17 2.93 -6.80 -18.18
C GLU A 17 2.01 -6.50 -16.99
N PHE A 18 0.69 -6.32 -17.20
CA PHE A 18 -0.25 -6.06 -16.10
C PHE A 18 -0.45 -7.27 -15.19
N ALA A 19 -0.37 -8.49 -15.74
CA ALA A 19 -0.44 -9.72 -14.98
C ALA A 19 0.83 -9.94 -14.12
N ALA A 20 2.01 -9.60 -14.65
CA ALA A 20 3.27 -9.64 -13.91
C ALA A 20 3.29 -8.60 -12.77
N LEU A 21 2.79 -7.38 -13.03
CA LEU A 21 2.60 -6.35 -12.01
C LEU A 21 1.63 -6.81 -10.93
N ARG A 22 0.47 -7.38 -11.30
CA ARG A 22 -0.50 -7.96 -10.34
C ARG A 22 0.09 -9.10 -9.53
N LYS A 23 0.98 -9.92 -10.09
CA LYS A 23 1.62 -11.03 -9.37
C LYS A 23 2.65 -10.53 -8.35
N LYS A 24 3.49 -9.55 -8.73
CA LYS A 24 4.37 -8.84 -7.78
C LYS A 24 3.57 -8.13 -6.69
N PHE A 25 2.50 -7.44 -7.10
CA PHE A 25 1.58 -6.73 -6.20
C PHE A 25 0.97 -7.66 -5.15
N ARG A 26 0.40 -8.80 -5.57
CA ARG A 26 -0.13 -9.81 -4.64
C ARG A 26 0.98 -10.41 -3.77
N GLY A 27 2.15 -10.71 -4.36
CA GLY A 27 3.30 -11.22 -3.61
C GLY A 27 3.78 -10.29 -2.50
N PHE A 28 3.52 -8.98 -2.60
CA PHE A 28 3.93 -7.98 -1.61
C PHE A 28 2.80 -7.60 -0.64
N VAL A 29 1.58 -7.42 -1.15
CA VAL A 29 0.41 -7.04 -0.35
C VAL A 29 -0.05 -8.16 0.56
N PHE A 30 -0.09 -9.42 0.09
CA PHE A 30 -0.55 -10.52 0.94
C PHE A 30 0.30 -10.71 2.22
N PRO A 31 1.65 -10.72 2.16
CA PRO A 31 2.47 -10.73 3.35
C PRO A 31 2.25 -9.52 4.26
N MET A 32 2.14 -8.31 3.70
CA MET A 32 1.89 -7.10 4.50
C MET A 32 0.53 -7.13 5.19
N THR A 33 -0.53 -7.53 4.49
CA THR A 33 -1.86 -7.68 5.09
C THR A 33 -1.83 -8.76 6.17
N GLY A 34 -1.14 -9.87 5.94
CA GLY A 34 -0.92 -10.90 6.97
C GLY A 34 -0.19 -10.36 8.21
N ALA A 35 0.89 -9.60 8.01
CA ALA A 35 1.63 -8.95 9.09
C ALA A 35 0.77 -7.92 9.85
N PHE A 36 -0.01 -7.11 9.12
CA PHE A 36 -0.93 -6.15 9.70
C PHE A 36 -2.02 -6.82 10.53
N LEU A 37 -2.62 -7.89 10.02
CA LEU A 37 -3.63 -8.68 10.74
C LEU A 37 -3.02 -9.34 11.99
N ALA A 38 -1.84 -9.95 11.86
CA ALA A 38 -1.14 -10.54 13.00
C ALA A 38 -0.83 -9.49 14.07
N TRP A 39 -0.36 -8.31 13.67
CA TRP A 39 -0.10 -7.17 14.55
C TRP A 39 -1.39 -6.63 15.21
N TYR A 40 -2.48 -6.55 14.47
CA TYR A 40 -3.79 -6.17 14.99
C TYR A 40 -4.30 -7.18 16.03
N PHE A 41 -4.23 -8.48 15.74
CA PHE A 41 -4.60 -9.52 16.70
C PHE A 41 -3.71 -9.49 17.94
N LEU A 42 -2.40 -9.29 17.77
CA LEU A 42 -1.47 -9.12 18.89
C LEU A 42 -1.91 -7.95 19.79
N TYR A 43 -2.28 -6.82 19.20
CA TYR A 43 -2.83 -5.69 19.95
C TYR A 43 -4.11 -6.06 20.70
N VAL A 44 -5.07 -6.74 20.05
CA VAL A 44 -6.32 -7.16 20.69
C VAL A 44 -6.07 -8.11 21.86
N VAL A 45 -5.18 -9.10 21.69
CA VAL A 45 -4.80 -10.05 22.74
C VAL A 45 -4.12 -9.32 23.91
N LEU A 46 -3.18 -8.41 23.64
CA LEU A 46 -2.56 -7.59 24.68
C LEU A 46 -3.60 -6.70 25.39
N ALA A 47 -4.52 -6.10 24.65
CA ALA A 47 -5.58 -5.25 25.19
C ALA A 47 -6.56 -6.01 26.10
N THR A 48 -6.81 -7.29 25.82
CA THR A 48 -7.78 -8.11 26.57
C THR A 48 -7.16 -8.90 27.71
N TYR A 49 -5.97 -9.47 27.52
CA TYR A 49 -5.32 -10.32 28.52
C TYR A 49 -4.24 -9.60 29.32
N ALA A 50 -3.60 -8.57 28.75
CA ALA A 50 -2.49 -7.86 29.37
C ALA A 50 -2.88 -6.41 29.71
N THR A 51 -4.07 -6.22 30.29
CA THR A 51 -4.58 -4.90 30.68
C THR A 51 -3.62 -4.16 31.61
N ASP A 52 -2.93 -4.87 32.50
CA ASP A 52 -1.91 -4.30 33.39
C ASP A 52 -0.71 -3.75 32.61
N PHE A 53 -0.25 -4.47 31.59
CA PHE A 53 0.81 -4.01 30.68
C PHE A 53 0.35 -2.81 29.85
N MET A 54 -0.87 -2.87 29.31
CA MET A 54 -1.47 -1.79 28.52
C MET A 54 -1.69 -0.52 29.34
N SER A 55 -1.85 -0.65 30.66
CA SER A 55 -2.01 0.45 31.61
C SER A 55 -0.67 1.00 32.12
N GLN A 56 0.46 0.36 31.80
CA GLN A 56 1.77 0.88 32.17
C GLN A 56 1.99 2.25 31.53
N LYS A 57 2.34 3.22 32.38
CA LYS A 57 2.66 4.58 31.97
C LYS A 57 4.12 4.64 31.53
N LEU A 58 4.35 5.06 30.29
CA LEU A 58 5.69 5.27 29.74
C LEU A 58 6.21 6.65 30.12
N PHE A 59 5.44 7.70 29.81
CA PHE A 59 5.79 9.09 30.12
C PHE A 59 4.53 9.87 30.51
N GLY A 60 4.50 10.39 31.74
CA GLY A 60 3.34 11.11 32.27
C GLY A 60 2.07 10.23 32.25
N ASN A 61 1.05 10.65 31.50
CA ASN A 61 -0.21 9.93 31.32
C ASN A 61 -0.28 9.09 30.03
N ILE A 62 0.83 8.97 29.29
CA ILE A 62 0.88 8.13 28.09
C ILE A 62 1.08 6.68 28.51
N THR A 63 0.10 5.83 28.19
CA THR A 63 0.16 4.40 28.46
C THR A 63 0.69 3.62 27.27
N VAL A 64 1.22 2.42 27.52
CA VAL A 64 1.63 1.50 26.45
C VAL A 64 0.48 1.21 25.50
N GLY A 65 -0.74 1.04 26.02
CA GLY A 65 -1.92 0.83 25.19
C GLY A 65 -2.25 1.99 24.24
N LEU A 66 -2.04 3.23 24.70
CA LEU A 66 -2.20 4.43 23.86
C LEU A 66 -1.16 4.44 22.73
N VAL A 67 0.09 4.12 23.05
CA VAL A 67 1.19 4.07 22.06
C VAL A 67 0.95 2.96 21.04
N LEU A 68 0.57 1.76 21.48
CA LEU A 68 0.27 0.65 20.59
C LEU A 68 -0.95 0.94 19.71
N GLY A 69 -1.99 1.57 20.25
CA GLY A 69 -3.14 2.04 19.48
C GLY A 69 -2.75 3.07 18.42
N LEU A 70 -1.90 4.05 18.76
CA LEU A 70 -1.39 5.03 17.79
C LEU A 70 -0.53 4.36 16.71
N LEU A 71 0.30 3.39 17.09
CA LEU A 71 1.09 2.57 16.16
C LEU A 71 0.22 1.85 15.13
N GLN A 72 -1.01 1.41 15.48
CA GLN A 72 -1.94 0.83 14.50
C GLN A 72 -2.28 1.82 13.37
N PHE A 73 -2.55 3.07 13.72
CA PHE A 73 -2.81 4.12 12.74
C PHE A 73 -1.56 4.41 11.90
N VAL A 74 -0.41 4.61 12.55
CA VAL A 74 0.87 4.85 11.85
C VAL A 74 1.20 3.72 10.87
N THR A 75 0.97 2.47 11.27
CA THR A 75 1.20 1.29 10.41
C THR A 75 0.29 1.32 9.19
N THR A 76 -0.99 1.69 9.35
CA THR A 76 -1.95 1.81 8.25
C THR A 76 -1.51 2.87 7.23
N PHE A 77 -1.09 4.04 7.72
CA PHE A 77 -0.54 5.09 6.86
C PHE A 77 0.78 4.66 6.21
N ALA A 78 1.67 4.00 6.96
CA ALA A 78 2.93 3.50 6.44
C ALA A 78 2.72 2.49 5.31
N ILE A 79 1.75 1.57 5.43
CA ILE A 79 1.39 0.62 4.37
C ILE A 79 0.88 1.38 3.14
N THR A 80 -0.02 2.34 3.33
CA THR A 80 -0.59 3.15 2.22
C THR A 80 0.48 4.00 1.53
N MET A 81 1.36 4.65 2.28
CA MET A 81 2.46 5.47 1.72
C MET A 81 3.53 4.60 1.06
N TYR A 82 3.87 3.46 1.66
CA TYR A 82 4.80 2.52 1.07
C TYR A 82 4.24 1.99 -0.25
N TYR A 83 2.94 1.68 -0.29
CA TYR A 83 2.24 1.34 -1.53
C TYR A 83 2.35 2.46 -2.57
N ALA A 84 2.00 3.70 -2.21
CA ALA A 84 2.05 4.83 -3.14
C ALA A 84 3.46 5.00 -3.71
N ARG A 85 4.48 4.92 -2.85
CA ARG A 85 5.88 5.06 -3.26
C ARG A 85 6.41 3.89 -4.09
N TRP A 86 5.92 2.67 -3.86
CA TRP A 86 6.23 1.52 -4.69
C TRP A 86 5.52 1.60 -6.05
N ALA A 87 4.25 2.02 -6.04
CA ALA A 87 3.47 2.26 -7.25
C ALA A 87 4.13 3.34 -8.11
N ASP A 88 4.51 4.48 -7.53
CA ASP A 88 5.26 5.53 -8.21
C ASP A 88 6.56 4.97 -8.80
N ARG A 89 7.35 4.19 -8.06
CA ARG A 89 8.60 3.60 -8.59
C ARG A 89 8.42 2.60 -9.73
N GLU A 90 7.33 1.85 -9.77
CA GLU A 90 7.06 0.87 -10.85
C GLU A 90 6.26 1.51 -12.00
N LEU A 91 5.50 2.60 -11.75
CA LEU A 91 4.73 3.38 -12.73
C LEU A 91 5.54 4.50 -13.38
N ASP A 92 6.52 5.09 -12.69
CA ASP A 92 7.41 6.12 -13.21
C ASP A 92 8.14 5.69 -14.51
N PRO A 93 8.71 4.47 -14.63
CA PRO A 93 9.28 4.03 -15.92
C PRO A 93 8.23 3.83 -17.03
N ALA A 94 6.95 3.65 -16.68
CA ALA A 94 5.86 3.62 -17.66
C ALA A 94 5.40 5.04 -18.04
N ALA A 95 5.37 5.96 -17.08
CA ALA A 95 5.06 7.37 -17.28
C ALA A 95 6.16 8.08 -18.09
N GLU A 96 7.42 7.76 -17.86
CA GLU A 96 8.57 8.30 -18.58
C GLU A 96 8.60 7.82 -20.04
N LYS A 97 8.27 6.54 -20.29
CA LYS A 97 8.06 6.01 -21.66
C LYS A 97 6.88 6.68 -22.37
N LEU A 98 5.78 6.97 -21.66
CA LEU A 98 4.62 7.67 -22.21
C LEU A 98 4.89 9.16 -22.47
N ALA A 99 5.65 9.81 -21.58
CA ALA A 99 6.10 11.19 -21.75
C ALA A 99 7.04 11.32 -22.96
N GLU A 100 7.98 10.39 -23.14
CA GLU A 100 8.84 10.33 -24.34
C GLU A 100 8.04 10.16 -25.64
N HIS A 101 6.96 9.38 -25.64
CA HIS A 101 6.09 9.21 -26.81
C HIS A 101 5.21 10.43 -27.08
N MET A 102 4.84 11.21 -26.05
CA MET A 102 4.09 12.45 -26.23
C MET A 102 4.99 13.63 -26.63
N GLU A 103 6.26 13.66 -26.20
CA GLU A 103 7.23 14.67 -26.65
C GLU A 103 7.71 14.43 -28.10
N ARG A 104 7.84 13.16 -28.54
CA ARG A 104 8.19 12.80 -29.93
C ARG A 104 6.97 12.78 -30.86
N GLY A 105 6.19 13.86 -30.88
CA GLY A 105 5.02 14.04 -31.76
C GLY A 105 5.22 13.52 -33.19
N THR A 106 4.81 12.27 -33.42
CA THR A 106 4.63 11.67 -34.74
C THR A 106 3.29 10.96 -34.75
N LEU A 107 2.25 11.79 -34.80
CA LEU A 107 0.98 11.37 -35.38
C LEU A 107 1.16 11.51 -36.90
N GLN A 108 1.45 10.40 -37.57
CA GLN A 108 1.04 10.23 -38.96
C GLN A 108 -0.38 9.70 -38.99
#